data_AF-D0RRH4-F1
#
_entry.id   AF-D0RRH4-F1
#
_cell.length_a   1.000
_cell.length_b   1.000
_cell.length_c   1.000
_cell.angle_alpha   90.00
_cell.angle_beta   90.00
_cell.angle_gamma   90.00
#
_symmetry.space_group_name_H-M   'P 1'
#
loop_
_entity.id
_entity.type
_entity.pdbx_description
1 polymer ?
#
loop_
_entity_poly.entity_id
_entity_poly.type
_entity_poly.pdbx_seq_one_letter_code
_entity_poly.pdbx_strand_id
1 'polypeptide(L)'
;MKIVNYFFLVIIVFLLNACDQLETQSFKPNQEINFEKLVKFNPNKYKFKDYKKVIGNKDVTSWDGSKGKSYKNTRDWKKINVTYKGKDAELIFFQNSDNSTSISLNFKKNVKCSDHKNLIPNKYIKPENTQNYIADMYFVKMPIFQSSYDFENKRINVYCLGGLSGKNDDKTAGTGFFSISIKNKDISKKVVALKQIECTFSHYKSLNKRENYNKNYRFLYKGTQLNKLTRSSPQFFHIDETDKKLYNERYSTVGKIETFNENIIISIRRLKKNKSYKSTLLKKIKLDRRTGEIIMNKELYDPKDKFYKDKILRVEYIGECKKRTSAQKF
;
A
#
# COMPACT_ATOMS: atom_id res chain seq x y z
N MET A 1 48.90 41.10 -45.59
CA MET A 1 47.49 40.99 -45.11
C MET A 1 46.93 39.63 -45.50
N LYS A 2 46.13 38.99 -44.63
CA LYS A 2 45.48 37.65 -44.76
C LYS A 2 46.02 36.50 -43.88
N ILE A 3 46.35 36.75 -42.61
CA ILE A 3 46.52 35.67 -41.61
C ILE A 3 45.54 35.80 -40.42
N VAL A 4 44.87 36.95 -40.26
CA VAL A 4 44.03 37.22 -39.08
C VAL A 4 42.62 36.60 -39.16
N ASN A 5 42.16 36.13 -40.33
CA ASN A 5 40.78 35.63 -40.49
C ASN A 5 40.56 34.15 -40.16
N TYR A 6 41.60 33.31 -40.14
CA TYR A 6 41.41 31.88 -39.85
C TYR A 6 41.31 31.58 -38.35
N PHE A 7 42.03 32.33 -37.51
CA PHE A 7 42.02 32.11 -36.06
C PHE A 7 40.66 32.46 -35.44
N PHE A 8 40.01 33.52 -35.94
CA PHE A 8 38.67 33.91 -35.50
C PHE A 8 37.60 32.87 -35.88
N LEU A 9 37.73 32.26 -37.06
CA LEU A 9 36.78 31.25 -37.55
C LEU A 9 36.91 29.92 -36.78
N VAL A 10 38.13 29.51 -36.43
CA VAL A 10 38.37 28.29 -35.62
C VAL A 10 37.85 28.48 -34.18
N ILE A 11 37.97 29.67 -33.59
CA ILE A 11 37.44 29.98 -32.26
C ILE A 11 35.90 29.99 -32.27
N ILE A 12 35.25 30.52 -33.31
CA ILE A 12 33.80 30.50 -33.45
C ILE A 12 33.28 29.07 -33.64
N VAL A 13 33.98 28.22 -34.42
CA VAL A 13 33.61 26.80 -34.58
C VAL A 13 33.84 26.00 -33.29
N PHE A 14 34.88 26.31 -32.50
CA PHE A 14 35.06 25.70 -31.18
C PHE A 14 34.03 26.19 -30.15
N LEU A 15 33.62 27.46 -30.19
CA LEU A 15 32.57 28.02 -29.32
C LEU A 15 31.17 27.51 -29.70
N LEU A 16 30.89 27.31 -30.99
CA LEU A 16 29.65 26.73 -31.48
C LEU A 16 29.57 25.22 -31.17
N ASN A 17 30.66 24.47 -31.32
CA ASN A 17 30.71 23.05 -30.93
C ASN A 17 30.79 22.84 -29.41
N ALA A 18 31.26 23.81 -28.63
CA ALA A 18 31.16 23.79 -27.17
C ALA A 18 29.73 24.09 -26.66
N CYS A 19 28.86 24.62 -27.52
CA CYS A 19 27.45 24.87 -27.21
C CYS A 19 26.57 23.61 -27.32
N ASP A 20 27.09 22.53 -27.92
CA ASP A 20 26.40 21.23 -28.03
C ASP A 20 26.45 20.37 -26.75
N GLN A 21 27.00 20.90 -25.65
CA GLN A 21 26.79 20.37 -24.29
C GLN A 21 25.82 21.22 -23.45
N LEU A 22 24.89 21.92 -24.09
CA LEU A 22 23.61 22.24 -23.45
C LEU A 22 22.85 20.92 -23.23
N GLU A 23 23.25 20.16 -22.21
CA GLU A 23 22.49 19.03 -21.68
C GLU A 23 21.09 19.54 -21.39
N THR A 24 20.17 19.27 -22.30
CA THR A 24 18.78 19.72 -22.20
C THR A 24 18.18 18.95 -21.05
N GLN A 25 18.15 19.58 -19.87
CA GLN A 25 17.59 18.98 -18.67
C GLN A 25 16.17 18.46 -18.95
N SER A 26 15.88 17.24 -18.51
CA SER A 26 14.60 16.59 -18.85
C SER A 26 13.40 17.34 -18.27
N PHE A 27 13.54 17.88 -17.06
CA PHE A 27 12.52 18.63 -16.36
C PHE A 27 13.11 19.93 -15.81
N LYS A 28 12.34 21.01 -15.89
CA LYS A 28 12.75 22.32 -15.38
C LYS A 28 11.91 22.72 -14.17
N PRO A 29 12.46 23.48 -13.20
CA PRO A 29 11.70 23.98 -12.08
C PRO A 29 10.59 24.94 -12.53
N ASN A 30 9.49 24.94 -11.77
CA ASN A 30 8.31 25.78 -11.93
C ASN A 30 7.64 25.68 -13.31
N GLN A 31 7.81 24.54 -13.98
CA GLN A 31 7.14 24.24 -15.25
C GLN A 31 6.02 23.23 -15.10
N GLU A 32 5.06 23.32 -16.03
CA GLU A 32 3.98 22.36 -16.18
C GLU A 32 4.52 21.02 -16.71
N ILE A 33 4.27 19.96 -15.96
CA ILE A 33 4.69 18.61 -16.33
C ILE A 33 3.76 18.05 -17.42
N ASN A 34 4.35 17.71 -18.57
CA ASN A 34 3.67 16.89 -19.56
C ASN A 34 3.64 15.42 -19.07
N PHE A 35 2.44 14.86 -18.89
CA PHE A 35 2.28 13.49 -18.40
C PHE A 35 2.96 12.44 -19.29
N GLU A 36 2.83 12.57 -20.61
CA GLU A 36 3.42 11.64 -21.58
C GLU A 36 4.96 11.69 -21.52
N LYS A 37 5.53 12.89 -21.35
CA LYS A 37 6.98 13.05 -21.13
C LYS A 37 7.41 12.39 -19.82
N LEU A 38 6.63 12.58 -18.74
CA LEU A 38 6.90 11.97 -17.45
C LEU A 38 6.92 10.44 -17.56
N VAL A 39 5.85 9.81 -18.06
CA VAL A 39 5.77 8.33 -18.15
C VAL A 39 6.78 7.71 -19.12
N LYS A 40 7.22 8.46 -20.13
CA LYS A 40 8.30 8.05 -21.04
C LYS A 40 9.69 8.20 -20.43
N PHE A 41 9.86 8.91 -19.31
CA PHE A 41 11.13 8.93 -18.58
C PHE A 41 11.57 7.51 -18.22
N ASN A 42 12.83 7.17 -18.47
CA ASN A 42 13.40 5.88 -18.11
C ASN A 42 14.45 6.07 -17.02
N PRO A 43 14.13 5.78 -15.74
CA PRO A 43 15.09 5.96 -14.65
C PRO A 43 16.34 5.09 -14.85
N ASN A 44 16.22 3.92 -15.48
CA ASN A 44 17.34 2.99 -15.69
C ASN A 44 18.49 3.57 -16.54
N LYS A 45 18.25 4.66 -17.28
CA LYS A 45 19.27 5.35 -18.07
C LYS A 45 20.15 6.31 -17.26
N TYR A 46 19.82 6.54 -15.99
CA TYR A 46 20.46 7.55 -15.15
C TYR A 46 20.91 6.97 -13.82
N LYS A 47 22.11 7.34 -13.38
CA LYS A 47 22.56 7.17 -11.99
C LYS A 47 22.12 8.39 -11.18
N PHE A 48 22.07 8.27 -9.85
CA PHE A 48 21.64 9.39 -9.00
C PHE A 48 22.51 10.64 -9.18
N LYS A 49 23.82 10.46 -9.43
CA LYS A 49 24.76 11.55 -9.74
C LYS A 49 24.38 12.34 -11.00
N ASP A 50 23.58 11.76 -11.90
CA ASP A 50 23.12 12.40 -13.14
C ASP A 50 21.89 13.28 -12.93
N TYR A 51 21.52 13.60 -11.67
CA TYR A 51 20.37 14.44 -11.37
C TYR A 51 20.37 15.77 -12.13
N LYS A 52 21.54 16.35 -12.40
CA LYS A 52 21.68 17.61 -13.15
C LYS A 52 21.07 17.51 -14.55
N LYS A 53 21.21 16.35 -15.20
CA LYS A 53 20.64 16.05 -16.52
C LYS A 53 19.12 15.82 -16.46
N VAL A 54 18.62 15.41 -15.31
CA VAL A 54 17.21 15.07 -15.11
C VAL A 54 16.39 16.29 -14.67
N ILE A 55 16.80 16.96 -13.59
CA ILE A 55 16.05 18.04 -12.94
C ILE A 55 16.82 19.38 -12.88
N GLY A 56 18.04 19.45 -13.44
CA GLY A 56 18.85 20.66 -13.45
C GLY A 56 19.67 20.88 -12.18
N ASN A 57 20.29 22.06 -12.09
CA ASN A 57 20.98 22.57 -10.89
C ASN A 57 20.20 23.67 -10.18
N LYS A 58 19.41 24.44 -10.93
CA LYS A 58 18.69 25.60 -10.43
C LYS A 58 17.48 25.15 -9.61
N ASP A 59 17.28 25.78 -8.45
CA ASP A 59 16.14 25.56 -7.55
C ASP A 59 15.98 24.10 -7.06
N VAL A 60 17.07 23.32 -7.07
CA VAL A 60 17.09 21.94 -6.58
C VAL A 60 17.24 21.94 -5.06
N THR A 61 16.27 21.34 -4.37
CA THR A 61 16.38 21.01 -2.96
C THR A 61 16.96 19.60 -2.80
N SER A 62 18.03 19.45 -2.03
CA SER A 62 18.60 18.14 -1.70
C SER A 62 18.16 17.69 -0.31
N TRP A 63 18.14 16.38 -0.07
CA TRP A 63 17.93 15.86 1.28
C TRP A 63 19.07 16.28 2.21
N ASP A 64 18.73 16.68 3.42
CA ASP A 64 19.65 17.10 4.48
C ASP A 64 20.13 15.91 5.34
N GLY A 65 19.79 14.67 4.99
CA GLY A 65 20.09 13.47 5.78
C GLY A 65 19.20 13.30 7.02
N SER A 66 18.20 14.18 7.22
CA SER A 66 17.31 14.07 8.38
C SER A 66 16.42 12.83 8.29
N LYS A 67 16.51 11.95 9.31
CA LYS A 67 15.73 10.70 9.37
C LYS A 67 14.22 10.94 9.24
N GLY A 68 13.71 12.03 9.81
CA GLY A 68 12.29 12.42 9.76
C GLY A 68 11.78 12.84 8.38
N LYS A 69 12.66 13.15 7.42
CA LYS A 69 12.31 13.50 6.03
C LYS A 69 12.75 12.42 5.02
N SER A 70 13.16 11.25 5.51
CA SER A 70 13.51 10.13 4.64
C SER A 70 12.25 9.44 4.11
N TYR A 71 12.28 9.06 2.83
CA TYR A 71 11.24 8.21 2.27
C TYR A 71 11.59 6.75 2.52
N LYS A 72 10.57 5.88 2.64
CA LYS A 72 10.80 4.45 2.82
C LYS A 72 11.54 3.88 1.60
N ASN A 73 12.56 3.08 1.85
CA ASN A 73 13.40 2.43 0.83
C ASN A 73 14.18 3.41 -0.08
N THR A 74 14.50 4.62 0.42
CA THR A 74 15.34 5.59 -0.28
C THR A 74 16.62 5.87 0.51
N ARG A 75 17.74 5.96 -0.20
CA ARG A 75 19.05 6.40 0.34
C ARG A 75 19.25 7.89 0.24
N ASP A 76 18.73 8.51 -0.81
CA ASP A 76 18.88 9.95 -1.05
C ASP A 76 17.78 10.45 -2.00
N TRP A 77 17.55 11.76 -2.02
CA TRP A 77 16.66 12.41 -2.96
C TRP A 77 17.05 13.85 -3.27
N LYS A 78 16.69 14.28 -4.48
CA LYS A 78 16.75 15.67 -4.93
C LYS A 78 15.42 16.02 -5.58
N LYS A 79 14.93 17.24 -5.35
CA LYS A 79 13.62 17.66 -5.88
C LYS A 79 13.60 19.07 -6.42
N ILE A 80 12.66 19.32 -7.31
CA ILE A 80 12.28 20.64 -7.81
C ILE A 80 10.77 20.84 -7.65
N ASN A 81 10.37 22.10 -7.51
CA ASN A 81 8.96 22.49 -7.58
C ASN A 81 8.50 22.50 -9.03
N VAL A 82 7.28 22.03 -9.30
CA VAL A 82 6.68 21.98 -10.65
C VAL A 82 5.16 22.15 -10.54
N THR A 83 4.47 22.28 -11.66
CA THR A 83 3.00 22.23 -11.71
C THR A 83 2.53 21.02 -12.53
N TYR A 84 1.35 20.51 -12.23
CA TYR A 84 0.70 19.49 -13.03
C TYR A 84 -0.81 19.65 -13.01
N LYS A 85 -1.41 19.79 -14.21
CA LYS A 85 -2.81 20.14 -14.41
C LYS A 85 -3.20 21.39 -13.60
N GLY A 86 -2.32 22.39 -13.58
CA GLY A 86 -2.50 23.63 -12.82
C GLY A 86 -2.44 23.49 -11.30
N LYS A 87 -1.96 22.34 -10.78
CA LYS A 87 -1.79 22.10 -9.34
C LYS A 87 -0.32 22.07 -8.96
N ASP A 88 0.01 22.61 -7.79
CA ASP A 88 1.36 22.58 -7.25
C ASP A 88 1.82 21.17 -6.90
N ALA A 89 3.01 20.82 -7.39
CA ALA A 89 3.63 19.53 -7.16
C ALA A 89 5.15 19.65 -6.97
N GLU A 90 5.75 18.53 -6.60
CA GLU A 90 7.19 18.36 -6.50
C GLU A 90 7.59 17.18 -7.38
N LEU A 91 8.58 17.38 -8.23
CA LEU A 91 9.22 16.31 -8.96
C LEU A 91 10.48 15.89 -8.20
N ILE A 92 10.49 14.66 -7.72
CA ILE A 92 11.54 14.12 -6.85
C ILE A 92 12.28 13.01 -7.60
N PHE A 93 13.60 13.16 -7.71
CA PHE A 93 14.51 12.13 -8.20
C PHE A 93 15.15 11.43 -7.00
N PHE A 94 15.02 10.11 -6.95
CA PHE A 94 15.43 9.29 -5.82
C PHE A 94 16.63 8.41 -6.15
N GLN A 95 17.48 8.20 -5.17
CA GLN A 95 18.33 7.01 -5.06
C GLN A 95 17.63 6.01 -4.13
N ASN A 96 17.31 4.83 -4.65
CA ASN A 96 16.66 3.78 -3.87
C ASN A 96 17.69 2.98 -3.04
N SER A 97 17.19 2.18 -2.09
CA SER A 97 18.02 1.33 -1.22
C SER A 97 18.89 0.30 -1.95
N ASP A 98 18.55 -0.06 -3.18
CA ASP A 98 19.30 -0.96 -4.07
C ASP A 98 20.23 -0.20 -5.05
N ASN A 99 20.44 1.10 -4.84
CA ASN A 99 21.17 2.02 -5.72
C ASN A 99 20.54 2.30 -7.09
N SER A 100 19.36 1.74 -7.38
CA SER A 100 18.61 2.15 -8.56
C SER A 100 18.07 3.57 -8.39
N THR A 101 17.63 4.17 -9.51
CA THR A 101 17.01 5.49 -9.51
C THR A 101 15.51 5.39 -9.72
N SER A 102 14.78 6.40 -9.27
CA SER A 102 13.37 6.57 -9.63
C SER A 102 12.97 8.04 -9.65
N ILE A 103 11.84 8.33 -10.28
CA ILE A 103 11.25 9.67 -10.26
C ILE A 103 9.82 9.60 -9.72
N SER A 104 9.40 10.60 -8.94
CA SER A 104 8.03 10.73 -8.46
C SER A 104 7.53 12.14 -8.58
N LEU A 105 6.32 12.30 -9.10
CA LEU A 105 5.56 13.53 -9.03
C LEU A 105 4.63 13.45 -7.81
N ASN A 106 4.89 14.27 -6.80
CA ASN A 106 4.13 14.32 -5.55
C ASN A 106 3.36 15.64 -5.47
N PHE A 107 2.05 15.59 -5.28
CA PHE A 107 1.25 16.81 -5.15
C PHE A 107 1.43 17.41 -3.76
N LYS A 108 1.62 18.73 -3.67
CA LYS A 108 1.92 19.40 -2.40
C LYS A 108 0.71 19.43 -1.47
N LYS A 109 -0.45 19.86 -1.97
CA LYS A 109 -1.76 19.90 -1.29
C LYS A 109 -2.89 19.84 -2.35
N ASN A 110 -4.14 19.69 -1.92
CA ASN A 110 -5.35 19.90 -2.76
C ASN A 110 -5.63 18.85 -3.87
N VAL A 111 -5.40 17.56 -3.59
CA VAL A 111 -5.85 16.46 -4.47
C VAL A 111 -6.67 15.46 -3.68
N LYS A 112 -7.87 15.15 -4.18
CA LYS A 112 -8.69 14.07 -3.63
C LYS A 112 -8.37 12.79 -4.37
N CYS A 113 -8.47 11.64 -3.71
CA CYS A 113 -8.26 10.35 -4.39
C CYS A 113 -9.30 10.09 -5.48
N SER A 114 -10.49 10.71 -5.40
CA SER A 114 -11.48 10.69 -6.48
C SER A 114 -11.00 11.35 -7.77
N ASP A 115 -10.05 12.29 -7.68
CA ASP A 115 -9.58 13.09 -8.82
C ASP A 115 -8.61 12.33 -9.73
N HIS A 116 -8.26 11.08 -9.40
CA HIS A 116 -7.33 10.26 -10.18
C HIS A 116 -7.71 10.18 -11.66
N LYS A 117 -9.01 10.11 -11.99
CA LYS A 117 -9.51 10.05 -13.38
C LYS A 117 -9.18 11.30 -14.20
N ASN A 118 -9.10 12.46 -13.54
CA ASN A 118 -8.78 13.73 -14.20
C ASN A 118 -7.26 13.94 -14.30
N LEU A 119 -6.50 13.32 -13.39
CA LEU A 119 -5.05 13.46 -13.31
C LEU A 119 -4.31 12.41 -14.14
N ILE A 120 -4.87 11.23 -14.37
CA ILE A 120 -4.21 10.13 -15.07
C ILE A 120 -5.06 9.71 -16.29
N PRO A 121 -4.48 9.69 -17.51
CA PRO A 121 -5.21 9.18 -18.67
C PRO A 121 -5.66 7.73 -18.49
N ASN A 122 -6.90 7.41 -18.86
CA ASN A 122 -7.52 6.10 -18.65
C ASN A 122 -6.71 4.94 -19.24
N LYS A 123 -5.97 5.15 -20.33
CA LYS A 123 -5.11 4.12 -20.92
C LYS A 123 -4.04 3.57 -19.95
N TYR A 124 -3.71 4.31 -18.89
CA TYR A 124 -2.77 3.89 -17.85
C TYR A 124 -3.44 3.31 -16.59
N ILE A 125 -4.77 3.29 -16.50
CA ILE A 125 -5.50 2.74 -15.36
C ILE A 125 -6.24 1.48 -15.81
N LYS A 126 -5.70 0.32 -15.43
CA LYS A 126 -6.28 -0.99 -15.73
C LYS A 126 -6.97 -1.57 -14.48
N PRO A 127 -8.24 -2.01 -14.55
CA PRO A 127 -8.97 -2.54 -13.39
C PRO A 127 -8.24 -3.69 -12.68
N GLU A 128 -7.65 -4.62 -13.42
CA GLU A 128 -6.92 -5.77 -12.89
C GLU A 128 -5.65 -5.39 -12.11
N ASN A 129 -5.13 -4.18 -12.35
CA ASN A 129 -3.95 -3.63 -11.67
C ASN A 129 -4.30 -2.41 -10.80
N THR A 130 -5.54 -2.31 -10.33
CA THR A 130 -6.03 -1.19 -9.54
C THR A 130 -6.70 -1.68 -8.26
N GLN A 131 -6.47 -0.98 -7.16
CA GLN A 131 -7.25 -1.09 -5.93
C GLN A 131 -7.83 0.29 -5.61
N ASN A 132 -9.14 0.35 -5.42
CA ASN A 132 -9.85 1.56 -5.06
C ASN A 132 -10.89 1.21 -4.00
N TYR A 133 -10.68 1.65 -2.77
CA TYR A 133 -11.53 1.29 -1.63
C TYR A 133 -11.46 2.35 -0.52
N ILE A 134 -12.42 2.30 0.42
CA ILE A 134 -12.45 3.16 1.59
C ILE A 134 -12.20 2.29 2.82
N ALA A 135 -11.08 2.51 3.50
CA ALA A 135 -10.79 1.86 4.77
C ALA A 135 -11.51 2.56 5.91
N ASP A 136 -12.37 1.83 6.62
CA ASP A 136 -13.05 2.31 7.82
C ASP A 136 -12.26 1.86 9.06
N MET A 137 -11.55 2.82 9.66
CA MET A 137 -10.75 2.63 10.87
C MET A 137 -11.45 3.17 12.13
N TYR A 138 -12.75 2.89 12.28
CA TYR A 138 -13.63 3.25 13.41
C TYR A 138 -13.87 4.75 13.62
N PHE A 139 -12.82 5.57 13.60
CA PHE A 139 -12.86 7.02 13.84
C PHE A 139 -12.55 7.83 12.59
N VAL A 140 -11.94 7.20 11.58
CA VAL A 140 -11.54 7.84 10.32
C VAL A 140 -11.84 6.89 9.17
N LYS A 141 -12.49 7.40 8.14
CA LYS A 141 -12.60 6.74 6.84
C LYS A 141 -11.48 7.26 5.93
N MET A 142 -10.74 6.36 5.30
CA MET A 142 -9.60 6.70 4.44
C MET A 142 -9.80 6.14 3.04
N PRO A 143 -10.12 6.98 2.04
CA PRO A 143 -10.10 6.58 0.64
C PRO A 143 -8.65 6.27 0.22
N ILE A 144 -8.48 5.11 -0.39
CA ILE A 144 -7.22 4.63 -0.92
C ILE A 144 -7.43 4.32 -2.40
N PHE A 145 -6.58 4.90 -3.23
CA PHE A 145 -6.47 4.54 -4.63
C PHE A 145 -5.03 4.14 -4.91
N GLN A 146 -4.81 2.96 -5.46
CA GLN A 146 -3.53 2.58 -5.99
C GLN A 146 -3.68 1.86 -7.32
N SER A 147 -2.81 2.16 -8.25
CA SER A 147 -2.81 1.55 -9.58
C SER A 147 -1.38 1.38 -10.07
N SER A 148 -1.15 0.38 -10.90
CA SER A 148 0.12 0.22 -11.58
C SER A 148 -0.04 -0.09 -13.06
N TYR A 149 0.90 0.41 -13.85
CA TYR A 149 0.95 0.20 -15.28
C TYR A 149 2.38 -0.11 -15.72
N ASP A 150 2.55 -1.22 -16.43
CA ASP A 150 3.85 -1.64 -16.98
C ASP A 150 4.08 -0.93 -18.32
N PHE A 151 5.25 -0.32 -18.47
CA PHE A 151 5.70 0.28 -19.72
C PHE A 151 7.12 -0.17 -19.98
N GLU A 152 7.34 -1.07 -20.94
CA GLU A 152 8.66 -1.69 -21.19
C GLU A 152 9.27 -2.27 -19.90
N ASN A 153 10.49 -1.83 -19.53
CA ASN A 153 11.24 -2.26 -18.35
C ASN A 153 10.98 -1.41 -17.09
N LYS A 154 9.95 -0.57 -17.10
CA LYS A 154 9.58 0.29 -15.98
C LYS A 154 8.10 0.15 -15.63
N ARG A 155 7.76 0.60 -14.43
CA ARG A 155 6.39 0.59 -13.91
C ARG A 155 6.04 1.97 -13.38
N ILE A 156 4.87 2.44 -13.82
CA ILE A 156 4.19 3.60 -13.28
C ILE A 156 3.35 3.10 -12.11
N ASN A 157 3.47 3.73 -10.95
CA ASN A 157 2.55 3.52 -9.84
C ASN A 157 1.88 4.84 -9.52
N VAL A 158 0.57 4.79 -9.39
CA VAL A 158 -0.23 5.88 -8.88
C VAL A 158 -0.67 5.47 -7.49
N TYR A 159 -0.48 6.35 -6.52
CA TYR A 159 -0.90 6.13 -5.15
C TYR A 159 -1.59 7.38 -4.64
N CYS A 160 -2.73 7.18 -4.00
CA CYS A 160 -3.43 8.20 -3.24
C CYS A 160 -3.93 7.66 -1.92
N LEU A 161 -3.74 8.45 -0.88
CA LEU A 161 -4.28 8.24 0.46
C LEU A 161 -4.93 9.53 0.94
N GLY A 162 -6.24 9.53 1.11
CA GLY A 162 -7.00 10.67 1.63
C GLY A 162 -7.54 10.42 3.03
N GLY A 163 -7.86 11.50 3.73
CA GLY A 163 -8.80 11.45 4.86
C GLY A 163 -10.21 11.81 4.38
N LEU A 164 -11.25 11.34 5.06
CA LEU A 164 -12.57 11.95 5.00
C LEU A 164 -12.79 12.72 6.31
N SER A 165 -13.08 14.02 6.20
CA SER A 165 -13.49 14.81 7.37
C SER A 165 -14.97 14.52 7.65
N GLY A 166 -15.29 14.04 8.86
CA GLY A 166 -16.67 13.87 9.34
C GLY A 166 -17.11 12.42 9.50
N LYS A 167 -17.97 12.17 10.49
CA LYS A 167 -18.56 10.83 10.78
C LYS A 167 -19.58 10.38 9.73
N ASN A 168 -20.21 11.33 9.01
CA ASN A 168 -21.42 11.07 8.21
C ASN A 168 -21.40 11.65 6.79
N ASP A 169 -20.32 12.28 6.33
CA ASP A 169 -20.33 12.89 5.01
C ASP A 169 -19.78 11.93 3.95
N ASP A 170 -20.67 11.46 3.07
CA ASP A 170 -20.32 10.86 1.77
C ASP A 170 -19.65 11.88 0.82
N LYS A 171 -19.51 13.13 1.24
CA LYS A 171 -18.77 14.16 0.53
C LYS A 171 -17.28 14.00 0.82
N THR A 172 -16.53 13.61 -0.21
CA THR A 172 -15.06 13.50 -0.29
C THR A 172 -14.37 14.86 -0.06
N ALA A 173 -14.48 15.45 1.13
CA ALA A 173 -13.92 16.78 1.42
C ALA A 173 -12.43 16.76 1.81
N GLY A 174 -11.80 15.60 1.99
CA GLY A 174 -10.43 15.59 2.45
C GLY A 174 -9.37 15.70 1.36
N THR A 175 -8.30 16.42 1.68
CA THR A 175 -7.03 16.42 0.95
C THR A 175 -6.32 15.09 1.17
N GLY A 176 -5.80 14.49 0.11
CA GLY A 176 -4.98 13.29 0.17
C GLY A 176 -3.55 13.53 -0.29
N PHE A 177 -2.64 12.68 0.19
CA PHE A 177 -1.34 12.51 -0.43
C PHE A 177 -1.56 11.79 -1.76
N PHE A 178 -1.15 12.41 -2.87
CA PHE A 178 -1.22 11.82 -4.21
C PHE A 178 0.18 11.82 -4.82
N SER A 179 0.57 10.69 -5.41
CA SER A 179 1.88 10.53 -6.06
C SER A 179 1.79 9.68 -7.31
N ILE A 180 2.58 10.04 -8.32
CA ILE A 180 2.82 9.26 -9.53
C ILE A 180 4.31 8.94 -9.57
N SER A 181 4.69 7.68 -9.36
CA SER A 181 6.08 7.25 -9.31
C SER A 181 6.43 6.33 -10.47
N ILE A 182 7.61 6.52 -11.06
CA ILE A 182 8.15 5.71 -12.15
C ILE A 182 9.44 5.06 -11.68
N LYS A 183 9.45 3.73 -11.71
CA LYS A 183 10.54 2.89 -11.18
C LYS A 183 10.86 1.78 -12.17
N ASN A 184 12.03 1.15 -12.01
CA ASN A 184 12.29 -0.14 -12.66
C ASN A 184 11.19 -1.14 -12.27
N LYS A 185 10.73 -1.96 -13.23
CA LYS A 185 9.69 -2.96 -13.01
C LYS A 185 10.09 -4.01 -11.96
N ASP A 186 11.37 -4.33 -11.85
CA ASP A 186 11.90 -5.39 -10.98
C ASP A 186 11.86 -5.00 -9.49
N ILE A 187 11.99 -3.70 -9.21
CA ILE A 187 12.00 -3.15 -7.85
C ILE A 187 10.62 -2.60 -7.45
N SER A 188 9.77 -2.37 -8.45
CA SER A 188 8.44 -1.80 -8.27
C SER A 188 7.43 -2.89 -7.99
N LYS A 189 6.61 -2.73 -6.95
CA LYS A 189 5.47 -3.61 -6.75
C LYS A 189 4.47 -3.47 -7.89
N LYS A 190 3.93 -4.60 -8.37
CA LYS A 190 2.74 -4.62 -9.23
C LYS A 190 1.52 -4.54 -8.33
N VAL A 191 0.63 -3.60 -8.59
CA VAL A 191 -0.68 -3.55 -7.94
C VAL A 191 -1.56 -4.61 -8.58
N VAL A 192 -2.21 -5.42 -7.76
CA VAL A 192 -3.18 -6.45 -8.15
C VAL A 192 -4.51 -6.10 -7.49
N ALA A 193 -5.62 -6.25 -8.22
CA ALA A 193 -6.95 -6.03 -7.66
C ALA A 193 -7.21 -6.88 -6.41
N LEU A 194 -7.96 -6.32 -5.45
CA LEU A 194 -8.31 -7.03 -4.21
C LEU A 194 -9.23 -8.21 -4.52
N LYS A 195 -8.93 -9.38 -3.96
CA LYS A 195 -9.79 -10.55 -4.09
C LYS A 195 -10.76 -10.59 -2.92
N GLN A 196 -12.05 -10.47 -3.19
CA GLN A 196 -13.09 -10.61 -2.18
C GLN A 196 -13.43 -12.07 -1.93
N ILE A 197 -13.46 -12.46 -0.66
CA ILE A 197 -13.81 -13.80 -0.21
C ILE A 197 -14.95 -13.72 0.81
N GLU A 198 -15.82 -14.70 0.78
CA GLU A 198 -16.91 -14.88 1.74
C GLU A 198 -16.64 -16.17 2.51
N CYS A 199 -16.60 -16.08 3.83
CA CYS A 199 -16.28 -17.19 4.71
C CYS A 199 -17.41 -17.44 5.71
N THR A 200 -17.76 -18.71 5.90
CA THR A 200 -18.85 -19.12 6.80
C THR A 200 -18.28 -20.12 7.80
N PHE A 201 -18.40 -19.80 9.10
CA PHE A 201 -17.96 -20.70 10.17
C PHE A 201 -19.10 -21.61 10.57
N SER A 202 -18.95 -22.92 10.39
CA SER A 202 -20.01 -23.91 10.63
C SER A 202 -19.85 -24.61 11.97
N HIS A 203 -18.63 -24.69 12.49
CA HIS A 203 -18.33 -25.43 13.70
C HIS A 203 -17.42 -24.65 14.65
N TYR A 204 -17.44 -25.05 15.92
CA TYR A 204 -16.51 -24.56 16.93
C TYR A 204 -16.14 -25.66 17.93
N LYS A 205 -14.98 -25.52 18.56
CA LYS A 205 -14.58 -26.35 19.70
C LYS A 205 -13.85 -25.52 20.74
N SER A 206 -14.02 -25.89 22.02
CA SER A 206 -13.24 -25.28 23.10
C SER A 206 -11.80 -25.79 23.02
N LEU A 207 -10.84 -24.88 23.07
CA LEU A 207 -9.41 -25.19 23.19
C LEU A 207 -8.93 -25.18 24.65
N ASN A 208 -9.80 -24.86 25.61
CA ASN A 208 -9.44 -24.88 27.01
C ASN A 208 -9.21 -26.31 27.51
N LYS A 209 -8.00 -26.57 28.01
CA LYS A 209 -7.68 -27.78 28.78
C LYS A 209 -8.54 -27.85 30.05
N ARG A 210 -8.83 -29.06 30.52
CA ARG A 210 -9.62 -29.32 31.74
C ARG A 210 -9.08 -28.63 33.00
N GLU A 211 -7.75 -28.45 33.07
CA GLU A 211 -7.05 -27.74 34.16
C GLU A 211 -7.27 -26.21 34.17
N ASN A 212 -7.72 -25.63 33.06
CA ASN A 212 -7.97 -24.19 32.92
C ASN A 212 -9.40 -23.79 33.28
N TYR A 213 -10.19 -24.71 33.83
CA TYR A 213 -11.47 -24.39 34.45
C TYR A 213 -11.27 -24.22 35.95
N ASN A 214 -12.09 -23.38 36.58
CA ASN A 214 -12.20 -23.39 38.03
C ASN A 214 -12.59 -24.82 38.49
N LYS A 215 -11.88 -25.37 39.49
CA LYS A 215 -12.04 -26.77 39.95
C LYS A 215 -13.50 -27.12 40.24
N ASN A 216 -14.28 -26.14 40.71
CA ASN A 216 -15.71 -26.29 41.04
C ASN A 216 -16.63 -26.43 39.82
N TYR A 217 -16.14 -26.15 38.61
CA TYR A 217 -16.94 -26.11 37.37
C TYR A 217 -16.41 -27.05 36.28
N ARG A 218 -15.69 -28.12 36.67
CA ARG A 218 -15.13 -29.12 35.74
C ARG A 218 -16.17 -29.84 34.88
N PHE A 219 -17.42 -29.90 35.32
CA PHE A 219 -18.54 -30.49 34.59
C PHE A 219 -18.92 -29.73 33.31
N LEU A 220 -18.51 -28.46 33.17
CA LEU A 220 -18.75 -27.65 31.96
C LEU A 220 -17.83 -28.04 30.79
N TYR A 221 -16.95 -29.02 30.97
CA TYR A 221 -16.09 -29.54 29.91
C TYR A 221 -16.88 -30.43 28.95
N LYS A 222 -17.18 -29.94 27.74
CA LYS A 222 -17.76 -30.73 26.65
C LYS A 222 -16.74 -31.37 25.70
N GLY A 223 -15.47 -31.49 26.09
CA GLY A 223 -14.46 -32.16 25.27
C GLY A 223 -14.05 -31.38 24.01
N THR A 224 -13.11 -31.97 23.26
CA THR A 224 -12.64 -31.54 21.94
C THR A 224 -13.69 -31.71 20.83
N GLN A 225 -14.93 -32.04 21.19
CA GLN A 225 -15.99 -32.31 20.23
C GLN A 225 -16.29 -31.06 19.39
N LEU A 226 -16.39 -31.29 18.09
CA LEU A 226 -16.79 -30.29 17.11
C LEU A 226 -18.28 -29.99 17.34
N ASN A 227 -18.60 -28.80 17.83
CA ASN A 227 -19.98 -28.37 18.01
C ASN A 227 -20.43 -27.61 16.77
N LYS A 228 -21.61 -27.93 16.24
CA LYS A 228 -22.21 -27.17 15.15
C LYS A 228 -22.71 -25.83 15.66
N LEU A 229 -22.41 -24.75 14.94
CA LEU A 229 -22.98 -23.44 15.23
C LEU A 229 -24.46 -23.44 14.88
N THR A 230 -25.31 -23.01 15.81
CA THR A 230 -26.77 -22.91 15.62
C THR A 230 -27.14 -21.87 14.57
N ARG A 231 -26.31 -20.83 14.41
CA ARG A 231 -26.42 -19.84 13.33
C ARG A 231 -25.02 -19.52 12.83
N SER A 232 -24.86 -19.50 11.51
CA SER A 232 -23.65 -19.02 10.86
C SER A 232 -23.99 -17.81 10.00
N SER A 233 -23.26 -16.71 10.19
CA SER A 233 -23.34 -15.55 9.32
C SER A 233 -22.09 -15.49 8.43
N PRO A 234 -22.25 -15.14 7.14
CA PRO A 234 -21.11 -14.94 6.26
C PRO A 234 -20.25 -13.78 6.77
N GLN A 235 -18.93 -13.96 6.73
CA GLN A 235 -17.95 -12.94 7.01
C GLN A 235 -17.15 -12.63 5.75
N PHE A 236 -17.05 -11.36 5.41
CA PHE A 236 -16.33 -10.91 4.22
C PHE A 236 -14.90 -10.50 4.55
N PHE A 237 -13.99 -10.94 3.69
CA PHE A 237 -12.58 -10.55 3.74
C PHE A 237 -12.08 -10.14 2.36
N HIS A 238 -10.97 -9.42 2.35
CA HIS A 238 -10.26 -9.02 1.15
C HIS A 238 -8.81 -9.49 1.24
N ILE A 239 -8.35 -10.26 0.25
CA ILE A 239 -6.96 -10.66 0.09
C ILE A 239 -6.26 -9.63 -0.79
N ASP A 240 -5.18 -9.07 -0.26
CA ASP A 240 -4.33 -8.09 -0.94
C ASP A 240 -2.99 -8.74 -1.27
N GLU A 241 -2.86 -9.22 -2.50
CA GLU A 241 -1.64 -9.87 -3.00
C GLU A 241 -0.50 -8.85 -3.16
N THR A 242 -0.81 -7.58 -3.42
CA THR A 242 0.16 -6.48 -3.59
C THR A 242 0.96 -6.26 -2.31
N ASP A 243 0.26 -6.16 -1.19
CA ASP A 243 0.85 -5.87 0.11
C ASP A 243 0.96 -7.08 1.03
N LYS A 244 0.52 -8.25 0.55
CA LYS A 244 0.48 -9.50 1.30
C LYS A 244 -0.31 -9.34 2.61
N LYS A 245 -1.53 -8.81 2.51
CA LYS A 245 -2.42 -8.52 3.65
C LYS A 245 -3.76 -9.23 3.53
N LEU A 246 -4.38 -9.45 4.68
CA LEU A 246 -5.78 -9.89 4.80
C LEU A 246 -6.55 -8.80 5.54
N TYR A 247 -7.57 -8.26 4.87
CA TYR A 247 -8.47 -7.28 5.45
C TYR A 247 -9.84 -7.89 5.76
N ASN A 248 -10.54 -7.32 6.73
CA ASN A 248 -11.96 -7.58 6.94
C ASN A 248 -12.82 -6.77 5.96
N GLU A 249 -14.14 -6.85 6.11
CA GLU A 249 -15.13 -6.12 5.32
C GLU A 249 -14.95 -4.59 5.35
N ARG A 250 -14.41 -4.05 6.45
CA ARG A 250 -14.12 -2.61 6.61
C ARG A 250 -12.75 -2.20 6.06
N TYR A 251 -12.08 -3.08 5.32
CA TYR A 251 -10.69 -2.93 4.88
C TYR A 251 -9.68 -2.64 6.02
N SER A 252 -10.03 -3.00 7.25
CA SER A 252 -9.11 -3.00 8.38
C SER A 252 -8.30 -4.30 8.39
N THR A 253 -7.00 -4.22 8.69
CA THR A 253 -6.15 -5.41 8.77
C THR A 253 -6.66 -6.36 9.84
N VAL A 254 -6.79 -7.65 9.50
CA VAL A 254 -7.26 -8.68 10.43
C VAL A 254 -6.26 -8.90 11.57
N GLY A 255 -4.97 -8.68 11.30
CA GLY A 255 -3.85 -8.82 12.20
C GLY A 255 -2.52 -8.70 11.45
N LYS A 256 -1.41 -8.89 12.16
CA LYS A 256 -0.08 -9.03 11.55
C LYS A 256 -0.02 -10.34 10.78
N ILE A 257 0.53 -10.30 9.57
CA ILE A 257 0.69 -11.48 8.72
C ILE A 257 1.94 -12.24 9.15
N GLU A 258 1.78 -13.51 9.49
CA GLU A 258 2.89 -14.44 9.77
C GLU A 258 3.27 -15.24 8.52
N THR A 259 2.29 -15.60 7.69
CA THR A 259 2.49 -16.35 6.45
C THR A 259 1.55 -15.82 5.38
N PHE A 260 2.07 -15.64 4.18
CA PHE A 260 1.29 -15.26 3.01
C PHE A 260 1.98 -15.81 1.76
N ASN A 261 1.45 -16.94 1.27
CA ASN A 261 1.89 -17.57 0.03
C ASN A 261 0.66 -18.04 -0.76
N GLU A 262 0.90 -18.77 -1.85
CA GLU A 262 -0.14 -19.29 -2.74
C GLU A 262 -1.09 -20.29 -2.08
N ASN A 263 -0.63 -20.99 -1.03
CA ASN A 263 -1.37 -22.06 -0.37
C ASN A 263 -2.05 -21.61 0.92
N ILE A 264 -1.42 -20.74 1.71
CA ILE A 264 -1.84 -20.43 3.06
C ILE A 264 -1.65 -18.94 3.37
N ILE A 265 -2.62 -18.38 4.09
CA ILE A 265 -2.53 -17.08 4.75
C ILE A 265 -2.73 -17.27 6.26
N ILE A 266 -1.78 -16.80 7.07
CA ILE A 266 -1.86 -16.77 8.53
C ILE A 266 -1.75 -15.33 9.02
N SER A 267 -2.77 -14.89 9.75
CA SER A 267 -2.83 -13.56 10.37
C SER A 267 -3.06 -13.68 11.88
N ILE A 268 -2.31 -12.93 12.67
CA ILE A 268 -2.42 -12.89 14.13
C ILE A 268 -2.61 -11.46 14.62
N ARG A 269 -3.64 -11.25 15.43
CA ARG A 269 -3.84 -10.03 16.22
C ARG A 269 -3.79 -10.37 17.70
N ARG A 270 -2.92 -9.69 18.43
CA ARG A 270 -2.81 -9.75 19.90
C ARG A 270 -3.18 -8.40 20.49
N LEU A 271 -3.99 -8.40 21.55
CA LEU A 271 -4.43 -7.23 22.30
C LEU A 271 -4.22 -7.46 23.80
N LYS A 272 -4.05 -6.37 24.55
CA LYS A 272 -3.90 -6.43 26.00
C LYS A 272 -5.25 -6.71 26.68
N LYS A 273 -5.19 -7.30 27.88
CA LYS A 273 -6.37 -7.47 28.74
C LYS A 273 -6.93 -6.10 29.11
N ASN A 274 -8.24 -5.93 28.94
CA ASN A 274 -8.94 -4.79 29.50
C ASN A 274 -9.70 -5.25 30.73
N LYS A 275 -9.37 -4.72 31.92
CA LYS A 275 -9.98 -5.17 33.18
C LYS A 275 -11.46 -4.78 33.32
N SER A 276 -11.95 -3.84 32.53
CA SER A 276 -13.27 -3.23 32.69
C SER A 276 -14.35 -3.85 31.79
N TYR A 277 -13.99 -4.45 30.66
CA TYR A 277 -14.95 -5.01 29.71
C TYR A 277 -14.43 -6.25 28.98
N LYS A 278 -15.35 -7.00 28.36
CA LYS A 278 -15.01 -8.21 27.58
C LYS A 278 -14.17 -7.83 26.36
N SER A 279 -13.07 -8.55 26.13
CA SER A 279 -12.18 -8.25 25.01
C SER A 279 -11.65 -9.51 24.33
N THR A 280 -11.34 -9.40 23.03
CA THR A 280 -10.61 -10.45 22.30
C THR A 280 -9.12 -10.21 22.46
N LEU A 281 -8.42 -11.05 23.25
CA LEU A 281 -6.98 -10.96 23.47
C LEU A 281 -6.18 -11.46 22.28
N LEU A 282 -6.66 -12.52 21.64
CA LEU A 282 -6.03 -13.13 20.48
C LEU A 282 -7.10 -13.38 19.42
N LYS A 283 -6.77 -13.07 18.17
CA LYS A 283 -7.46 -13.56 16.98
C LYS A 283 -6.41 -14.05 16.00
N LYS A 284 -6.30 -15.37 15.83
CA LYS A 284 -5.46 -16.00 14.80
C LYS A 284 -6.37 -16.56 13.73
N ILE A 285 -6.18 -16.15 12.48
CA ILE A 285 -6.87 -16.69 11.31
C ILE A 285 -5.84 -17.45 10.47
N LYS A 286 -6.17 -18.67 10.08
CA LYS A 286 -5.49 -19.48 9.08
C LYS A 286 -6.49 -19.75 7.96
N LEU A 287 -6.15 -19.38 6.74
CA LEU A 287 -6.90 -19.66 5.52
C LEU A 287 -6.06 -20.56 4.62
N ASP A 288 -6.53 -21.77 4.33
CA ASP A 288 -6.00 -22.60 3.25
C ASP A 288 -6.66 -22.17 1.94
N ARG A 289 -5.85 -21.65 1.03
CA ARG A 289 -6.26 -21.10 -0.26
C ARG A 289 -6.50 -22.18 -1.32
N ARG A 290 -6.15 -23.44 -1.06
CA ARG A 290 -6.38 -24.56 -1.99
C ARG A 290 -7.69 -25.26 -1.73
N THR A 291 -8.14 -25.26 -0.48
CA THR A 291 -9.38 -25.94 -0.06
C THR A 291 -10.48 -24.95 0.31
N GLY A 292 -10.11 -23.71 0.63
CA GLY A 292 -11.02 -22.72 1.20
C GLY A 292 -11.26 -22.92 2.70
N GLU A 293 -10.62 -23.89 3.35
CA GLU A 293 -10.75 -24.07 4.80
C GLU A 293 -10.25 -22.83 5.54
N ILE A 294 -11.07 -22.34 6.48
CA ILE A 294 -10.70 -21.25 7.38
C ILE A 294 -10.82 -21.69 8.84
N ILE A 295 -9.75 -21.50 9.58
CA ILE A 295 -9.68 -21.73 11.01
C ILE A 295 -9.44 -20.40 11.72
N MET A 296 -10.26 -20.10 12.71
CA MET A 296 -10.15 -18.90 13.53
C MET A 296 -10.04 -19.28 15.01
N ASN A 297 -8.86 -19.06 15.58
CA ASN A 297 -8.60 -19.22 17.00
C ASN A 297 -8.78 -17.89 17.72
N LYS A 298 -9.62 -17.89 18.75
CA LYS A 298 -9.86 -16.73 19.62
C LYS A 298 -9.51 -17.03 21.06
N GLU A 299 -8.89 -16.06 21.71
CA GLU A 299 -8.85 -15.97 23.17
C GLU A 299 -9.71 -14.78 23.60
N LEU A 300 -10.75 -15.05 24.36
CA LEU A 300 -11.75 -14.10 24.82
C LEU A 300 -11.57 -13.90 26.32
N TYR A 301 -11.32 -12.68 26.74
CA TYR A 301 -11.30 -12.30 28.15
C TYR A 301 -12.64 -11.71 28.56
N ASP A 302 -13.18 -12.16 29.69
CA ASP A 302 -14.37 -11.57 30.29
C ASP A 302 -14.11 -11.34 31.78
N PRO A 303 -13.99 -10.08 32.24
CA PRO A 303 -13.68 -9.79 33.64
C PRO A 303 -14.76 -10.28 34.63
N LYS A 304 -15.97 -10.61 34.15
CA LYS A 304 -17.06 -11.14 34.97
C LYS A 304 -17.17 -12.67 34.93
N ASP A 305 -16.35 -13.34 34.12
CA ASP A 305 -16.38 -14.79 34.01
C ASP A 305 -15.87 -15.47 35.28
N LYS A 306 -16.65 -16.44 35.77
CA LYS A 306 -16.37 -17.22 36.99
C LYS A 306 -15.94 -18.66 36.69
N PHE A 307 -16.01 -19.08 35.42
CA PHE A 307 -15.88 -20.46 34.99
C PHE A 307 -14.45 -20.80 34.54
N TYR A 308 -13.81 -19.88 33.82
CA TYR A 308 -12.49 -20.07 33.23
C TYR A 308 -11.38 -19.45 34.06
N LYS A 309 -10.26 -20.18 34.21
CA LYS A 309 -9.03 -19.68 34.82
C LYS A 309 -8.54 -18.45 34.07
N ASP A 310 -8.06 -17.46 34.82
CA ASP A 310 -7.66 -16.14 34.33
C ASP A 310 -8.77 -15.38 33.59
N LYS A 311 -10.01 -15.89 33.67
CA LYS A 311 -11.20 -15.40 32.97
C LYS A 311 -11.04 -15.39 31.45
N ILE A 312 -10.32 -16.39 30.90
CA ILE A 312 -10.03 -16.52 29.47
C ILE A 312 -10.69 -17.77 28.88
N LEU A 313 -11.57 -17.55 27.91
CA LEU A 313 -12.16 -18.58 27.06
C LEU A 313 -11.36 -18.71 25.76
N ARG A 314 -10.91 -19.92 25.43
CA ARG A 314 -10.22 -20.24 24.17
C ARG A 314 -11.12 -21.08 23.27
N VAL A 315 -11.36 -20.62 22.05
CA VAL A 315 -12.24 -21.27 21.09
C VAL A 315 -11.59 -21.29 19.72
N GLU A 316 -11.71 -22.43 19.04
CA GLU A 316 -11.42 -22.57 17.62
C GLU A 316 -12.74 -22.61 16.86
N TYR A 317 -12.86 -21.79 15.83
CA TYR A 317 -13.95 -21.82 14.87
C TYR A 317 -13.43 -22.36 13.54
N ILE A 318 -14.19 -23.25 12.91
CA ILE A 318 -13.84 -23.91 11.65
C ILE A 318 -14.93 -23.60 10.64
N GLY A 319 -14.51 -23.27 9.42
CA GLY A 319 -15.39 -22.87 8.35
C GLY A 319 -14.79 -23.07 6.98
N GLU A 320 -15.52 -22.59 5.98
CA GLU A 320 -15.11 -22.62 4.58
C GLU A 320 -15.29 -21.24 3.95
N CYS A 321 -14.43 -20.92 2.99
CA CYS A 321 -14.45 -19.70 2.21
C CYS A 321 -14.66 -20.01 0.72
N LYS A 322 -15.35 -19.10 0.03
CA LYS A 322 -15.51 -19.07 -1.43
C LYS A 322 -15.12 -17.71 -1.98
N LYS A 323 -14.66 -17.67 -3.23
CA LYS A 323 -14.42 -16.41 -3.95
C LYS A 323 -15.79 -15.83 -4.35
N ARG A 324 -16.01 -14.52 -4.27
CA ARG A 324 -17.30 -13.93 -4.68
C ARG A 324 -17.47 -13.77 -6.18
N THR A 325 -16.37 -13.64 -6.91
CA THR A 325 -16.37 -13.45 -8.37
C THR A 325 -16.34 -14.76 -9.17
N SER A 326 -16.31 -15.91 -8.50
CA SER A 326 -16.43 -17.23 -9.11
C SER A 326 -17.30 -18.12 -8.23
N ALA A 327 -18.30 -18.80 -8.79
CA ALA A 327 -19.11 -19.77 -8.04
C ALA A 327 -18.31 -20.98 -7.50
N GLN A 328 -17.04 -21.12 -7.91
CA GLN A 328 -16.12 -22.15 -7.44
C GLN A 328 -15.59 -21.86 -6.02
N LYS A 329 -15.50 -22.92 -5.21
CA LYS A 329 -14.69 -22.97 -3.98
C LYS A 329 -13.21 -22.78 -4.34
N PHE A 330 -12.39 -22.47 -3.34
CA PHE A 330 -11.05 -21.91 -3.49
C PHE A 330 -10.11 -22.73 -4.37
#